data_AF-K7YSB0-F1
#
_entry.id   AF-K7YSB0-F1
#
_cell.length_a   1.000
_cell.length_b   1.000
_cell.length_c   1.000
_cell.angle_alpha   90.00
_cell.angle_beta   90.00
_cell.angle_gamma   90.00
#
_symmetry.space_group_name_H-M   'P 1'
#
loop_
_entity.id
_entity.type
_entity.pdbx_description
1 polymer ?
#
loop_
_entity_poly.entity_id
_entity_poly.type
_entity_poly.pdbx_seq_one_letter_code
_entity_poly.pdbx_strand_id
1 'polypeptide(L)'
;MKALLISFILLICSPAWSLQSAFGGTIEGLSIPNSHEVYSDASGARVVRGMEPRNKAQIHELLDSGIEEVLIFKTDTKGEVAKEITQLQNAGLSAAAITHVPFPWKDLHDYKAACRMTIEALKTIERSVKAGRSIYFHCTVGEDRTGYLAGLWGLWTGEFETAAQAFKTEMCARGYEAGNPRKPYKEVVAKIRETLTPTYLKMATVLTEARARGQNLHGSLCNQEPVIENAAAFRCVSKRN
;
A
#
# COMPACT_ATOMS: atom_id res chain seq x y z
N MET A 1 44.46 7.09 46.07
CA MET A 1 43.20 7.68 45.58
C MET A 1 42.67 6.79 44.47
N LYS A 2 41.58 6.04 44.70
CA LYS A 2 40.97 5.16 43.69
C LYS A 2 39.85 5.95 42.99
N ALA A 3 40.06 6.31 41.73
CA ALA A 3 39.04 6.96 40.92
C ALA A 3 38.02 5.91 40.46
N LEU A 4 36.78 6.06 40.92
CA LEU A 4 35.64 5.24 40.54
C LEU A 4 35.10 5.76 39.20
N LEU A 5 35.42 5.08 38.10
CA LEU A 5 34.85 5.36 36.78
C LEU A 5 33.40 4.86 36.74
N ILE A 6 32.45 5.78 36.82
CA ILE A 6 31.02 5.52 36.60
C ILE A 6 30.80 5.52 35.08
N SER A 7 30.76 4.33 34.48
CA SER A 7 30.33 4.15 33.08
C SER A 7 28.82 4.38 32.98
N PHE A 8 28.44 5.56 32.49
CA PHE A 8 27.08 5.90 32.12
C PHE A 8 26.75 5.16 30.80
N ILE A 9 26.12 3.99 30.90
CA ILE A 9 25.56 3.29 29.74
C ILE A 9 24.32 4.09 29.30
N LEU A 10 24.51 4.99 28.35
CA LEU A 10 23.41 5.57 27.57
C LEU A 10 22.80 4.42 26.75
N LEU A 11 21.76 3.79 27.30
CA LEU A 11 20.83 2.98 26.50
C LEU A 11 20.17 3.91 25.48
N ILE A 12 20.75 3.95 24.29
CA ILE A 12 20.11 4.51 23.11
C ILE A 12 18.99 3.54 22.76
N CYS A 13 17.83 3.71 23.41
CA CYS A 13 16.58 3.13 22.93
C CYS A 13 16.35 3.70 21.53
N SER A 14 16.80 2.96 20.51
CA SER A 14 16.37 3.21 19.14
C SER A 14 14.85 3.17 19.18
N PRO A 15 14.15 4.26 18.81
CA PRO A 15 12.70 4.25 18.82
C PRO A 15 12.29 3.10 17.90
N ALA A 16 11.68 2.07 18.47
CA ALA A 16 10.97 1.08 17.69
C ALA A 16 9.82 1.86 17.06
N TRP A 17 10.07 2.39 15.85
CA TRP A 17 9.08 3.09 15.06
C TRP A 17 7.86 2.20 15.05
N SER A 18 6.80 2.72 15.67
CA SER A 18 5.54 2.02 15.81
C SER A 18 5.17 1.48 14.44
N LEU A 19 5.23 0.15 14.27
CA LEU A 19 4.80 -0.54 13.05
C LEU A 19 3.28 -0.38 12.82
N GLN A 20 2.62 0.49 13.58
CA GLN A 20 1.19 0.73 13.59
C GLN A 20 0.91 2.07 12.91
N SER A 21 -0.09 2.07 12.03
CA SER A 21 -0.57 3.30 11.43
C SER A 21 -1.19 4.19 12.49
N ALA A 22 -0.94 5.50 12.38
CA ALA A 22 -1.62 6.50 13.20
C ALA A 22 -3.04 6.82 12.70
N PHE A 23 -3.44 6.26 11.56
CA PHE A 23 -4.72 6.50 10.91
C PHE A 23 -5.72 5.42 11.32
N GLY A 24 -6.90 5.85 11.77
CA GLY A 24 -8.03 4.94 12.00
C GLY A 24 -8.58 4.37 10.69
N GLY A 25 -9.34 3.28 10.78
CA GLY A 25 -10.14 2.79 9.65
C GLY A 25 -11.47 3.51 9.54
N THR A 26 -12.11 3.43 8.37
CA THR A 26 -13.48 3.93 8.13
C THR A 26 -14.50 2.82 7.92
N ILE A 27 -14.07 1.55 7.94
CA ILE A 27 -14.97 0.40 7.78
C ILE A 27 -15.43 -0.05 9.16
N GLU A 28 -16.75 -0.03 9.37
CA GLU A 28 -17.37 -0.52 10.59
C GLU A 28 -17.03 -2.00 10.82
N GLY A 29 -16.75 -2.37 12.08
CA GLY A 29 -16.39 -3.73 12.45
C GLY A 29 -14.94 -4.14 12.17
N LEU A 30 -14.15 -3.35 11.43
CA LEU A 30 -12.74 -3.62 11.21
C LEU A 30 -11.86 -2.82 12.18
N SER A 31 -11.20 -3.50 13.11
CA SER A 31 -10.23 -2.88 14.04
C SER A 31 -8.85 -2.65 13.42
N ILE A 32 -8.65 -3.10 12.17
CA ILE A 32 -7.38 -2.95 11.46
C ILE A 32 -7.16 -1.47 11.10
N PRO A 33 -6.06 -0.84 11.55
CA PRO A 33 -5.78 0.56 11.25
C PRO A 33 -5.71 0.87 9.76
N ASN A 34 -6.04 2.10 9.40
CA ASN A 34 -5.99 2.63 8.03
C ASN A 34 -6.81 1.81 7.02
N SER A 35 -7.84 1.10 7.50
CA SER A 35 -8.73 0.29 6.65
C SER A 35 -9.81 1.15 6.00
N HIS A 36 -9.82 1.21 4.67
CA HIS A 36 -10.73 2.06 3.92
C HIS A 36 -11.24 1.34 2.67
N GLU A 37 -12.50 1.60 2.31
CA GLU A 37 -13.02 1.22 1.00
C GLU A 37 -12.44 2.18 -0.05
N VAL A 38 -11.93 1.62 -1.14
CA VAL A 38 -11.38 2.35 -2.30
C VAL A 38 -12.36 2.33 -3.46
N TYR A 39 -13.15 1.27 -3.58
CA TYR A 39 -14.10 1.06 -4.67
C TYR A 39 -15.16 0.03 -4.24
N SER A 40 -16.37 0.18 -4.76
CA SER A 40 -17.41 -0.84 -4.75
C SER A 40 -18.17 -0.83 -6.07
N ASP A 41 -18.68 -1.99 -6.50
CA ASP A 41 -19.51 -2.09 -7.70
C ASP A 41 -20.96 -2.49 -7.41
N ALA A 42 -21.78 -2.51 -8.46
CA ALA A 42 -23.20 -2.85 -8.36
C ALA A 42 -23.47 -4.31 -7.94
N SER A 43 -22.48 -5.21 -8.02
CA SER A 43 -22.60 -6.58 -7.53
C SER A 43 -22.36 -6.70 -6.02
N GLY A 44 -21.88 -5.62 -5.39
CA GLY A 44 -21.46 -5.61 -3.99
C GLY A 44 -20.01 -6.03 -3.79
N ALA A 45 -19.23 -6.21 -4.86
CA ALA A 45 -17.80 -6.45 -4.75
C ALA A 45 -17.10 -5.19 -4.23
N ARG A 46 -16.26 -5.33 -3.21
CA ARG A 46 -15.57 -4.23 -2.54
C ARG A 46 -14.07 -4.37 -2.68
N VAL A 47 -13.39 -3.25 -2.90
CA VAL A 47 -11.93 -3.17 -2.84
C VAL A 47 -11.56 -2.38 -1.60
N VAL A 48 -11.00 -3.09 -0.63
CA VAL A 48 -10.60 -2.52 0.65
C VAL A 48 -9.08 -2.48 0.74
N ARG A 49 -8.57 -1.36 1.23
CA ARG A 49 -7.16 -1.20 1.59
C ARG A 49 -6.98 -1.22 3.09
N GLY A 50 -5.78 -1.51 3.57
CA GLY A 50 -5.40 -1.12 4.94
C GLY A 50 -4.02 -1.58 5.37
N MET A 51 -3.86 -1.70 6.69
CA MET A 51 -2.67 -2.22 7.36
C MET A 51 -2.66 -3.77 7.37
N GLU A 52 -1.51 -4.40 7.60
CA GLU A 52 -1.49 -5.85 7.84
C GLU A 52 -2.31 -6.23 9.09
N PRO A 53 -3.17 -7.27 9.02
CA PRO A 53 -3.82 -7.80 10.21
C PRO A 53 -2.78 -8.44 11.13
N ARG A 54 -2.79 -8.07 12.41
CA ARG A 54 -1.73 -8.45 13.38
C ARG A 54 -2.04 -9.68 14.20
N ASN A 55 -3.30 -10.09 14.25
CA ASN A 55 -3.74 -11.18 15.10
C ASN A 55 -4.95 -11.89 14.49
N LYS A 56 -5.31 -13.04 15.08
CA LYS A 56 -6.42 -13.86 14.59
C LYS A 56 -7.76 -13.13 14.59
N ALA A 57 -8.03 -12.28 15.59
CA ALA A 57 -9.29 -11.53 15.65
C ALA A 57 -9.44 -10.60 14.45
N GLN A 58 -8.39 -9.86 14.09
CA GLN A 58 -8.38 -9.01 12.91
C GLN A 58 -8.55 -9.78 11.60
N ILE A 59 -7.98 -10.98 11.49
CA ILE A 59 -8.19 -11.83 10.32
C ILE A 59 -9.66 -12.28 10.24
N HIS A 60 -10.28 -12.65 11.36
CA HIS A 60 -11.70 -12.99 11.39
C HIS A 60 -12.58 -11.79 11.07
N GLU A 61 -12.29 -10.61 11.62
CA GLU A 61 -12.99 -9.36 11.27
C GLU A 61 -12.98 -9.11 9.75
N LEU A 62 -11.86 -9.32 9.07
CA LEU A 62 -11.77 -9.21 7.60
C LEU A 62 -12.74 -10.17 6.91
N LEU A 63 -12.69 -11.45 7.27
CA LEU A 63 -13.53 -12.48 6.68
C LEU A 63 -15.02 -12.25 6.94
N ASP A 64 -15.36 -11.91 8.18
CA ASP A 64 -16.73 -11.62 8.60
C ASP A 64 -17.29 -10.35 7.91
N SER A 65 -16.41 -9.44 7.47
CA SER A 65 -16.78 -8.27 6.66
C SER A 65 -17.03 -8.57 5.18
N GLY A 66 -16.93 -9.85 4.79
CA GLY A 66 -17.17 -10.32 3.43
C GLY A 66 -15.95 -10.25 2.51
N ILE A 67 -14.75 -10.06 3.04
CA ILE A 67 -13.52 -10.16 2.24
C ILE A 67 -13.24 -11.62 1.89
N GLU A 68 -13.12 -11.90 0.61
CA GLU A 68 -12.91 -13.24 0.07
C GLU A 68 -11.49 -13.45 -0.46
N GLU A 69 -10.81 -12.37 -0.87
CA GLU A 69 -9.44 -12.40 -1.37
C GLU A 69 -8.52 -11.44 -0.62
N VAL A 70 -7.24 -11.81 -0.48
CA VAL A 70 -6.21 -10.96 0.14
C VAL A 70 -5.02 -10.78 -0.78
N LEU A 71 -4.62 -9.52 -1.00
CA LEU A 71 -3.40 -9.15 -1.71
C LEU A 71 -2.37 -8.55 -0.75
N ILE A 72 -1.31 -9.30 -0.51
CA ILE A 72 -0.15 -8.89 0.26
C ILE A 72 0.81 -8.15 -0.67
N PHE A 73 0.91 -6.82 -0.53
CA PHE A 73 1.70 -5.94 -1.39
C PHE A 73 2.92 -5.38 -0.63
N LYS A 74 3.86 -6.27 -0.29
CA LYS A 74 5.10 -5.93 0.41
C LYS A 74 6.24 -6.90 0.10
N THR A 75 7.48 -6.42 0.09
CA THR A 75 8.67 -7.29 0.17
C THR A 75 8.66 -8.12 1.45
N ASP A 76 9.05 -9.38 1.35
CA ASP A 76 9.29 -10.26 2.50
C ASP A 76 10.73 -10.05 3.02
N THR A 77 10.87 -9.72 4.30
CA THR A 77 12.16 -9.37 4.90
C THR A 77 12.69 -10.49 5.81
N LYS A 78 11.79 -11.22 6.49
CA LYS A 78 12.10 -12.22 7.54
C LYS A 78 11.06 -13.36 7.57
N GLY A 79 10.45 -13.68 6.43
CA GLY A 79 9.43 -14.72 6.34
C GLY A 79 8.09 -14.31 6.97
N GLU A 80 7.86 -13.01 7.18
CA GLU A 80 6.58 -12.51 7.71
C GLU A 80 5.43 -12.78 6.74
N VAL A 81 5.69 -12.75 5.43
CA VAL A 81 4.66 -13.02 4.42
C VAL A 81 4.20 -14.47 4.50
N ALA A 82 5.13 -15.43 4.60
CA ALA A 82 4.78 -16.85 4.71
C ALA A 82 3.97 -17.15 5.99
N LYS A 83 4.32 -16.49 7.11
CA LYS A 83 3.56 -16.58 8.37
C LYS A 83 2.15 -16.03 8.21
N GLU A 84 2.01 -14.88 7.57
CA GLU A 84 0.72 -14.24 7.29
C GLU A 84 -0.17 -15.12 6.39
N ILE A 85 0.38 -15.64 5.28
CA ILE A 85 -0.32 -16.60 4.42
C ILE A 85 -0.82 -17.80 5.22
N THR A 86 0.02 -18.35 6.09
CA THR A 86 -0.37 -19.50 6.94
C THR A 86 -1.50 -19.12 7.91
N GLN A 87 -1.49 -17.93 8.48
CA GLN A 87 -2.54 -17.45 9.37
C GLN A 87 -3.88 -17.24 8.63
N LEU A 88 -3.83 -16.66 7.43
CA LEU A 88 -5.00 -16.48 6.56
C LEU A 88 -5.60 -17.84 6.15
N GLN A 89 -4.77 -18.81 5.78
CA GLN A 89 -5.20 -20.16 5.45
C GLN A 89 -5.84 -20.87 6.64
N ASN A 90 -5.23 -20.76 7.82
CA ASN A 90 -5.79 -21.32 9.05
C ASN A 90 -7.12 -20.68 9.48
N ALA A 91 -7.40 -19.45 9.02
CA ALA A 91 -8.67 -18.78 9.24
C ALA A 91 -9.75 -19.13 8.20
N GLY A 92 -9.39 -19.86 7.14
CA GLY A 92 -10.35 -20.38 6.15
C GLY A 92 -10.15 -19.87 4.72
N LEU A 93 -9.21 -18.95 4.45
CA LEU A 93 -8.91 -18.55 3.07
C LEU A 93 -8.21 -19.69 2.31
N SER A 94 -8.68 -19.97 1.10
CA SER A 94 -7.95 -20.88 0.21
C SER A 94 -6.62 -20.27 -0.24
N ALA A 95 -5.63 -21.10 -0.54
CA ALA A 95 -4.35 -20.62 -1.08
C ALA A 95 -4.52 -19.78 -2.38
N ALA A 96 -5.52 -20.11 -3.21
CA ALA A 96 -5.81 -19.39 -4.44
C ALA A 96 -6.41 -17.99 -4.22
N ALA A 97 -6.96 -17.74 -3.02
CA ALA A 97 -7.53 -16.46 -2.63
C ALA A 97 -6.48 -15.51 -1.99
N ILE A 98 -5.22 -15.94 -1.88
CA ILE A 98 -4.14 -15.14 -1.29
C ILE A 98 -3.07 -14.92 -2.35
N THR A 99 -2.86 -13.67 -2.72
CA THR A 99 -1.79 -13.28 -3.66
C THR A 99 -0.73 -12.47 -2.94
N HIS A 100 0.54 -12.80 -3.16
CA HIS A 100 1.67 -11.99 -2.72
C HIS A 100 2.39 -11.38 -3.92
N VAL A 101 2.54 -10.06 -3.90
CA VAL A 101 3.39 -9.33 -4.84
C VAL A 101 4.51 -8.64 -4.04
N PRO A 102 5.80 -8.98 -4.27
CA PRO A 102 6.91 -8.58 -3.43
C PRO A 102 7.39 -7.13 -3.68
N PHE A 103 6.47 -6.17 -3.68
CA PHE A 103 6.75 -4.80 -4.10
C PHE A 103 7.64 -4.03 -3.08
N PRO A 104 8.82 -3.53 -3.51
CA PRO A 104 9.66 -2.67 -2.69
C PRO A 104 9.05 -1.29 -2.54
N TRP A 105 9.18 -0.66 -1.37
CA TRP A 105 8.76 0.73 -1.17
C TRP A 105 9.88 1.75 -1.39
N LYS A 106 11.13 1.27 -1.51
CA LYS A 106 12.35 2.06 -1.71
C LYS A 106 13.26 1.33 -2.70
N ASP A 107 14.29 2.04 -3.16
CA ASP A 107 15.32 1.51 -4.05
C ASP A 107 14.73 0.97 -5.38
N LEU A 108 13.64 1.60 -5.85
CA LEU A 108 12.94 1.30 -7.10
C LEU A 108 13.68 1.91 -8.30
N HIS A 109 14.83 1.35 -8.65
CA HIS A 109 15.65 1.82 -9.77
C HIS A 109 15.25 1.20 -11.12
N ASP A 110 14.64 0.01 -11.10
CA ASP A 110 14.12 -0.66 -12.30
C ASP A 110 12.62 -0.37 -12.45
N TYR A 111 12.31 0.62 -13.28
CA TYR A 111 10.93 0.97 -13.61
C TYR A 111 10.15 -0.22 -14.18
N LYS A 112 10.75 -1.03 -15.06
CA LYS A 112 10.06 -2.12 -15.74
C LYS A 112 9.65 -3.20 -14.74
N ALA A 113 10.52 -3.53 -13.80
CA ALA A 113 10.19 -4.46 -12.71
C ALA A 113 9.07 -3.90 -11.82
N ALA A 114 9.19 -2.64 -11.38
CA ALA A 114 8.17 -1.98 -10.56
C ALA A 114 6.81 -1.91 -11.26
N CYS A 115 6.79 -1.55 -12.54
CA CYS A 115 5.59 -1.50 -13.37
C CYS A 115 4.95 -2.89 -13.47
N ARG A 116 5.72 -3.95 -13.74
CA ARG A 116 5.19 -5.32 -13.85
C ARG A 116 4.53 -5.80 -12.56
N MET A 117 5.17 -5.57 -11.42
CA MET A 117 4.57 -5.89 -10.11
C MET A 117 3.30 -5.07 -9.85
N THR A 118 3.28 -3.80 -10.26
CA THR A 118 2.09 -2.96 -10.14
C THR A 118 0.94 -3.47 -11.01
N ILE A 119 1.21 -3.81 -12.27
CA ILE A 119 0.21 -4.39 -13.18
C ILE A 119 -0.30 -5.73 -12.65
N GLU A 120 0.57 -6.58 -12.10
CA GLU A 120 0.17 -7.84 -11.46
C GLU A 120 -0.80 -7.60 -10.30
N ALA A 121 -0.46 -6.68 -9.39
CA ALA A 121 -1.32 -6.30 -8.27
C ALA A 121 -2.70 -5.77 -8.73
N LEU A 122 -2.71 -4.86 -9.71
CA LEU A 122 -3.96 -4.31 -10.26
C LEU A 122 -4.80 -5.39 -10.98
N LYS A 123 -4.17 -6.33 -11.69
CA LYS A 123 -4.87 -7.47 -12.31
C LYS A 123 -5.49 -8.41 -11.29
N THR A 124 -4.86 -8.57 -10.13
CA THR A 124 -5.43 -9.37 -9.04
C THR A 124 -6.70 -8.71 -8.50
N ILE A 125 -6.65 -7.40 -8.24
CA ILE A 125 -7.83 -6.62 -7.83
C ILE A 125 -8.93 -6.69 -8.89
N GLU A 126 -8.58 -6.43 -10.17
CA GLU A 126 -9.55 -6.46 -11.27
C GLU A 126 -10.22 -7.83 -11.43
N ARG A 127 -9.47 -8.92 -11.26
CA ARG A 127 -10.01 -10.28 -11.34
C ARG A 127 -11.00 -10.56 -10.21
N SER A 128 -10.70 -10.12 -8.99
CA SER A 128 -11.60 -10.30 -7.85
C SER A 128 -12.91 -9.56 -8.07
N VAL A 129 -12.83 -8.28 -8.45
CA VAL A 129 -14.00 -7.45 -8.76
C VAL A 129 -14.81 -8.03 -9.92
N LYS A 130 -14.19 -8.42 -11.03
CA LYS A 130 -14.89 -9.05 -12.18
C LYS A 130 -15.55 -10.38 -11.81
N ALA A 131 -15.10 -11.04 -10.76
CA ALA A 131 -15.71 -12.27 -10.24
C ALA A 131 -16.79 -12.01 -9.18
N GLY A 132 -17.14 -10.75 -8.91
CA GLY A 132 -18.10 -10.36 -7.88
C GLY A 132 -17.58 -10.57 -6.46
N ARG A 133 -16.26 -10.64 -6.26
CA ARG A 133 -15.64 -10.92 -4.97
C ARG A 133 -14.99 -9.68 -4.37
N SER A 134 -15.03 -9.61 -3.04
CA SER A 134 -14.37 -8.53 -2.31
C SER A 134 -12.93 -8.87 -1.96
N ILE A 135 -12.03 -7.89 -2.12
CA ILE A 135 -10.59 -8.04 -1.91
C ILE A 135 -10.06 -7.03 -0.90
N TYR A 136 -9.21 -7.50 0.01
CA TYR A 136 -8.43 -6.68 0.92
C TYR A 136 -6.96 -6.64 0.47
N PHE A 137 -6.38 -5.46 0.30
CA PHE A 137 -4.95 -5.35 0.01
C PHE A 137 -4.23 -4.47 1.03
N HIS A 138 -2.98 -4.83 1.33
CA HIS A 138 -2.21 -4.12 2.32
C HIS A 138 -0.71 -4.21 2.07
N CYS A 139 0.01 -3.38 2.82
CA CYS A 139 1.42 -3.57 3.12
C CYS A 139 1.57 -3.63 4.63
N THR A 140 2.78 -3.45 5.18
CA THR A 140 3.01 -3.51 6.63
C THR A 140 2.16 -2.51 7.42
N VAL A 141 2.23 -1.21 7.09
CA VAL A 141 1.56 -0.13 7.87
C VAL A 141 0.29 0.37 7.17
N GLY A 142 0.04 -0.05 5.94
CA GLY A 142 -1.12 0.41 5.19
C GLY A 142 -1.02 1.82 4.62
N GLU A 143 0.15 2.44 4.61
CA GLU A 143 0.36 3.84 4.19
C GLU A 143 0.96 3.95 2.78
N ASP A 144 2.23 3.59 2.60
CA ASP A 144 2.99 3.99 1.41
C ASP A 144 2.68 3.16 0.16
N ARG A 145 2.98 1.86 0.19
CA ARG A 145 2.66 0.94 -0.92
C ARG A 145 1.15 0.74 -1.09
N THR A 146 0.42 0.69 0.02
CA THR A 146 -1.03 0.62 0.01
C THR A 146 -1.64 1.86 -0.61
N GLY A 147 -1.21 3.07 -0.20
CA GLY A 147 -1.69 4.31 -0.81
C GLY A 147 -1.33 4.41 -2.29
N TYR A 148 -0.10 4.06 -2.65
CA TYR A 148 0.35 3.94 -4.04
C TYR A 148 -0.61 3.08 -4.87
N LEU A 149 -0.92 1.87 -4.40
CA LEU A 149 -1.78 0.95 -5.14
C LEU A 149 -3.25 1.42 -5.16
N ALA A 150 -3.75 1.96 -4.05
CA ALA A 150 -5.11 2.50 -3.94
C ALA A 150 -5.35 3.67 -4.91
N GLY A 151 -4.41 4.62 -4.97
CA GLY A 151 -4.49 5.75 -5.88
C GLY A 151 -4.47 5.32 -7.35
N LEU A 152 -3.63 4.34 -7.70
CA LEU A 152 -3.57 3.78 -9.07
C LEU A 152 -4.83 2.98 -9.43
N TRP A 153 -5.38 2.22 -8.48
CA TRP A 153 -6.65 1.52 -8.68
C TRP A 153 -7.79 2.49 -8.97
N GLY A 154 -7.93 3.55 -8.17
CA GLY A 154 -8.98 4.54 -8.40
C GLY A 154 -8.84 5.31 -9.73
N LEU A 155 -7.62 5.54 -10.22
CA LEU A 155 -7.40 6.07 -11.57
C LEU A 155 -7.83 5.07 -12.66
N TRP A 156 -7.53 3.79 -12.45
CA TRP A 156 -7.86 2.72 -13.38
C TRP A 156 -9.37 2.51 -13.52
N THR A 157 -10.10 2.48 -12.41
CA THR A 157 -11.56 2.34 -12.40
C THR A 157 -12.28 3.63 -12.78
N GLY A 158 -11.63 4.79 -12.62
CA GLY A 158 -12.22 6.09 -12.89
C GLY A 158 -12.87 6.77 -11.70
N GLU A 159 -12.67 6.25 -10.49
CA GLU A 159 -13.02 6.93 -9.23
C GLU A 159 -12.28 8.26 -9.06
N PHE A 160 -11.10 8.38 -9.67
CA PHE A 160 -10.34 9.63 -9.73
C PHE A 160 -10.10 10.08 -11.16
N GLU A 161 -10.32 11.37 -11.41
CA GLU A 161 -10.08 11.98 -12.72
C GLU A 161 -8.60 12.27 -12.95
N THR A 162 -7.86 12.56 -11.88
CA THR A 162 -6.47 13.01 -11.98
C THR A 162 -5.55 12.36 -10.96
N ALA A 163 -4.27 12.20 -11.32
CA ALA A 163 -3.25 11.71 -10.40
C ALA A 163 -3.13 12.60 -9.14
N ALA A 164 -3.31 13.91 -9.27
CA ALA A 164 -3.26 14.82 -8.13
C ALA A 164 -4.40 14.58 -7.13
N GLN A 165 -5.61 14.29 -7.62
CA GLN A 165 -6.76 13.95 -6.79
C GLN A 165 -6.52 12.62 -6.06
N ALA A 166 -6.16 11.56 -6.80
CA ALA A 166 -5.84 10.26 -6.22
C ALA A 166 -4.71 10.34 -5.19
N PHE A 167 -3.64 11.09 -5.48
CA PHE A 167 -2.53 11.30 -4.56
C PHE A 167 -2.98 12.00 -3.26
N LYS A 168 -3.79 13.04 -3.33
CA LYS A 168 -4.27 13.73 -2.12
C LYS A 168 -5.20 12.84 -1.28
N THR A 169 -6.16 12.19 -1.94
CA THR A 169 -7.23 11.43 -1.28
C THR A 169 -6.74 10.09 -0.76
N GLU A 170 -6.13 9.25 -1.60
CA GLU A 170 -5.70 7.91 -1.22
C GLU A 170 -4.33 7.90 -0.57
N MET A 171 -3.42 8.77 -0.98
CA MET A 171 -2.05 8.68 -0.49
C MET A 171 -1.88 9.59 0.73
N CYS A 172 -1.94 10.91 0.55
CA CYS A 172 -1.60 11.85 1.62
C CYS A 172 -2.53 11.80 2.82
N ALA A 173 -3.85 11.78 2.60
CA ALA A 173 -4.83 11.76 3.71
C ALA A 173 -4.72 10.50 4.59
N ARG A 174 -4.05 9.47 4.10
CA ARG A 174 -3.91 8.15 4.73
C ARG A 174 -2.44 7.78 5.03
N GLY A 175 -1.61 8.81 5.22
CA GLY A 175 -0.28 8.66 5.80
C GLY A 175 0.87 8.46 4.82
N TYR A 176 0.64 8.45 3.51
CA TYR A 176 1.74 8.37 2.53
C TYR A 176 2.78 9.46 2.78
N GLU A 177 4.07 9.10 2.72
CA GLU A 177 5.16 10.07 2.79
C GLU A 177 5.03 10.97 4.04
N ALA A 178 5.16 12.30 3.94
CA ALA A 178 4.98 13.21 5.07
C ALA A 178 3.51 13.42 5.51
N GLY A 179 2.56 12.66 4.96
CA GLY A 179 1.17 12.64 5.44
C GLY A 179 1.06 12.13 6.89
N ASN A 180 1.97 11.24 7.30
CA ASN A 180 2.12 10.84 8.68
C ASN A 180 3.15 11.75 9.40
N PRO A 181 2.74 12.62 10.35
CA PRO A 181 3.66 13.55 11.03
C PRO A 181 4.73 12.84 11.88
N ARG A 182 4.51 11.57 12.22
CA ARG A 182 5.42 10.76 13.03
C ARG A 182 6.32 9.87 12.17
N LYS A 183 6.41 10.06 10.85
CA LYS A 183 7.23 9.24 9.95
C LYS A 183 8.67 9.77 9.86
N PRO A 184 9.71 8.91 9.80
CA PRO A 184 11.09 9.38 9.77
C PRO A 184 11.35 10.10 8.48
N TYR A 185 11.83 11.34 8.59
CA TYR A 185 12.05 12.11 7.38
C TYR A 185 13.17 11.50 6.53
N LYS A 186 14.35 11.24 7.13
CA LYS A 186 15.55 10.83 6.39
C LYS A 186 15.45 9.38 5.89
N GLU A 187 14.90 8.52 6.72
CA GLU A 187 14.92 7.07 6.50
C GLU A 187 13.77 6.61 5.61
N VAL A 188 12.63 7.32 5.62
CA VAL A 188 11.42 6.88 4.93
C VAL A 188 10.87 7.94 4.00
N VAL A 189 10.51 9.15 4.48
CA VAL A 189 9.91 10.21 3.64
C VAL A 189 10.80 10.57 2.45
N ALA A 190 12.09 10.79 2.69
CA ALA A 190 13.04 11.13 1.63
C ALA A 190 13.16 10.02 0.59
N LYS A 191 13.15 8.75 1.03
CA LYS A 191 13.23 7.57 0.14
C LYS A 191 11.98 7.37 -0.70
N ILE A 192 10.80 7.63 -0.12
CA ILE A 192 9.53 7.64 -0.85
C ILE A 192 9.56 8.72 -1.94
N ARG A 193 9.96 9.95 -1.59
CA ARG A 193 10.08 11.07 -2.55
C ARG A 193 11.08 10.79 -3.67
N GLU A 194 12.18 10.10 -3.36
CA GLU A 194 13.23 9.75 -4.31
C GLU A 194 12.78 8.68 -5.32
N THR A 195 11.94 7.73 -4.89
CA THR A 195 11.69 6.50 -5.67
C THR A 195 10.21 6.23 -5.91
N LEU A 196 9.43 6.04 -4.85
CA LEU A 196 8.03 5.62 -4.94
C LEU A 196 7.12 6.71 -5.54
N THR A 197 7.35 8.00 -5.24
CA THR A 197 6.55 9.10 -5.80
C THR A 197 6.77 9.26 -7.31
N PRO A 198 8.01 9.30 -7.84
CA PRO A 198 8.26 9.23 -9.27
C PRO A 198 7.62 8.00 -9.92
N THR A 199 7.72 6.83 -9.28
CA THR A 199 7.12 5.58 -9.78
C THR A 199 5.60 5.69 -9.88
N TYR A 200 4.95 6.28 -8.87
CA TYR A 200 3.51 6.55 -8.89
C TYR A 200 3.10 7.38 -10.09
N LEU A 201 3.81 8.49 -10.35
CA LEU A 201 3.49 9.39 -11.46
C LEU A 201 3.66 8.70 -12.81
N LYS A 202 4.73 7.91 -12.98
CA LYS A 202 4.95 7.12 -14.18
C LYS A 202 3.80 6.13 -14.41
N MET A 203 3.39 5.41 -13.36
CA MET A 203 2.28 4.47 -13.46
C MET A 203 0.94 5.17 -13.70
N ALA A 204 0.69 6.32 -13.08
CA ALA A 204 -0.51 7.09 -13.31
C ALA A 204 -0.65 7.51 -14.77
N THR A 205 0.44 7.96 -15.41
CA THR A 205 0.48 8.26 -16.85
C THR A 205 0.13 7.01 -17.68
N VAL A 206 0.83 5.89 -17.44
CA VAL A 206 0.60 4.64 -18.18
C VAL A 206 -0.85 4.16 -18.06
N LEU A 207 -1.42 4.16 -16.85
CA LEU A 207 -2.77 3.66 -16.62
C LEU A 207 -3.84 4.59 -17.21
N THR A 208 -3.65 5.91 -17.11
CA THR A 208 -4.59 6.88 -17.68
C THR A 208 -4.63 6.77 -19.21
N GLU A 209 -3.46 6.69 -19.85
CA GLU A 209 -3.38 6.52 -21.31
C GLU A 209 -3.93 5.16 -21.76
N ALA A 210 -3.63 4.08 -21.03
CA ALA A 210 -4.15 2.75 -21.33
C ALA A 210 -5.68 2.72 -21.24
N ARG A 211 -6.26 3.30 -20.18
CA ARG A 211 -7.70 3.43 -19.99
C ARG A 211 -8.35 4.25 -21.10
N ALA A 212 -7.78 5.41 -21.45
CA ALA A 212 -8.28 6.27 -22.53
C ALA A 212 -8.28 5.57 -23.90
N ARG A 213 -7.35 4.63 -24.11
CA ARG A 213 -7.28 3.79 -25.32
C ARG A 213 -8.10 2.49 -25.24
N GLY A 214 -8.82 2.24 -24.14
CA GLY A 214 -9.55 0.99 -23.92
C GLY A 214 -8.66 -0.26 -23.87
N GLN A 215 -7.39 -0.10 -23.48
CA GLN A 215 -6.46 -1.22 -23.33
C GLN A 215 -6.75 -1.99 -22.04
N ASN A 216 -6.31 -3.26 -21.98
CA ASN A 216 -6.38 -4.06 -20.74
C ASN A 216 -5.09 -3.93 -19.93
N LEU A 217 -5.14 -4.22 -18.62
CA LEU A 217 -3.96 -4.35 -17.78
C LEU A 217 -3.07 -5.50 -18.30
N HIS A 218 -1.93 -5.14 -18.89
CA HIS A 218 -1.00 -6.11 -19.49
C HIS A 218 0.45 -5.68 -19.30
N GLY A 219 1.37 -6.65 -19.19
CA GLY A 219 2.79 -6.37 -18.94
C GLY A 219 3.49 -5.58 -20.07
N SER A 220 2.89 -5.50 -21.25
CA SER A 220 3.37 -4.66 -22.35
C SER A 220 3.27 -3.17 -22.07
N LEU A 221 2.40 -2.76 -21.13
CA LEU A 221 2.32 -1.37 -20.65
C LEU A 221 3.63 -0.91 -19.99
N CYS A 222 4.49 -1.84 -19.59
CA CYS A 222 5.79 -1.58 -18.95
C CYS A 222 6.97 -1.53 -19.93
N ASN A 223 6.72 -1.57 -21.24
CA ASN A 223 7.80 -1.59 -22.24
C ASN A 223 8.41 -0.21 -22.49
N GLN A 224 7.69 0.86 -22.15
CA GLN A 224 8.17 2.23 -22.29
C GLN A 224 8.00 2.94 -20.95
N GLU A 225 9.09 3.49 -20.44
CA GLU A 225 9.06 4.34 -19.27
C GLU A 225 8.59 5.75 -19.66
N PRO A 226 7.50 6.26 -19.09
CA PRO A 226 7.05 7.60 -19.38
C PRO A 226 7.97 8.64 -18.72
N VAL A 227 8.14 9.77 -19.38
CA VAL A 227 8.76 10.95 -18.79
C VAL A 227 7.74 11.61 -17.87
N ILE A 228 8.17 11.96 -16.66
CA ILE A 228 7.33 12.70 -15.70
C ILE A 228 7.91 14.09 -15.50
N GLU A 229 7.02 15.06 -15.38
CA GLU A 229 7.38 16.43 -15.04
C GLU A 229 7.00 16.72 -13.60
N ASN A 230 7.82 17.54 -12.93
CA ASN A 230 7.48 18.16 -11.65
C ASN A 230 7.04 17.19 -10.53
N ALA A 231 7.75 16.07 -10.36
CA ALA A 231 7.51 15.14 -9.24
C ALA A 231 7.57 15.83 -7.86
N ALA A 232 8.33 16.93 -7.76
CA ALA A 232 8.44 17.74 -6.55
C ALA A 232 7.11 18.41 -6.11
N ALA A 233 6.15 18.60 -7.01
CA ALA A 233 4.82 19.11 -6.67
C ALA A 233 3.93 18.07 -5.96
N PHE A 234 4.26 16.78 -6.08
CA PHE A 234 3.54 15.69 -5.42
C PHE A 234 4.15 15.41 -4.06
N ARG A 235 3.85 16.27 -3.09
CA ARG A 235 4.28 16.12 -1.71
C ARG A 235 3.10 16.20 -0.77
N CYS A 236 3.09 15.32 0.22
CA CYS A 236 2.16 15.42 1.32
C CYS A 236 2.62 16.50 2.29
N VAL A 237 1.68 17.29 2.78
CA VAL A 237 1.91 18.25 3.86
C VAL A 237 1.19 17.72 5.08
N SER A 238 1.97 17.34 6.11
CA SER A 238 1.40 17.03 7.42
C SER A 238 0.62 18.25 7.90
N LYS A 239 -0.69 18.12 8.10
CA LYS A 239 -1.41 19.06 8.97
C LYS A 239 -0.82 18.88 10.37
N ARG A 240 0.02 19.82 10.81
CA ARG A 240 0.32 19.93 12.24
C ARG A 240 -1.00 20.33 12.89
N ASN A 241 -1.66 19.36 13.54
CA ASN A 241 -2.74 19.65 14.46
C ASN A 241 -2.16 20.35 15.69
#